data_AF-A0A6J4Q5K9-F1
#
_entry.id   AF-A0A6J4Q5K9-F1
#
_cell.length_a   1.000
_cell.length_b   1.000
_cell.length_c   1.000
_cell.angle_alpha   90.00
_cell.angle_beta   90.00
_cell.angle_gamma   90.00
#
_symmetry.space_group_name_H-M   'P 1'
#
loop_
_entity.id
_entity.type
_entity.pdbx_description
1 polymer ?
#
loop_
_entity_poly.entity_id
_entity_poly.type
_entity_poly.pdbx_seq_one_letter_code
_entity_poly.pdbx_strand_id
1 'polypeptide(L)'
;MIRRTTLCALLALSAAPVLAQEQSAYGCARLSEVTPVPYVEGRDGVFFRLTVDLRMHHPLSDVSLDLMRQLSEALAARGVTLIYVPLPTKALAMPDNLPEEAVAFGYDHEIAAQGYMGMLERLRAAGVLTVDALSPLLALPEGELAFIPTDHHWTSAGA
;
A
#
# COMPACT_ATOMS: atom_id res chain seq x y z
N MET A 1 26.90 -45.46 -59.57
CA MET A 1 26.03 -44.70 -60.50
C MET A 1 24.60 -44.78 -59.99
N ILE A 2 23.84 -43.68 -60.10
CA ILE A 2 22.37 -43.53 -59.86
C ILE A 2 21.98 -43.36 -58.38
N ARG A 3 21.19 -42.36 -57.93
CA ARG A 3 20.66 -41.08 -58.45
C ARG A 3 20.26 -40.25 -57.22
N ARG A 4 20.48 -38.94 -57.29
CA ARG A 4 20.05 -37.93 -56.31
C ARG A 4 18.54 -37.69 -56.41
N THR A 5 17.84 -37.59 -55.29
CA THR A 5 16.51 -36.97 -55.21
C THR A 5 16.50 -36.00 -54.04
N THR A 6 16.69 -34.72 -54.37
CA THR A 6 16.57 -33.58 -53.46
C THR A 6 15.09 -33.26 -53.31
N LEU A 7 14.54 -33.34 -52.10
CA LEU A 7 13.18 -32.92 -51.80
C LEU A 7 13.23 -31.48 -51.27
N CYS A 8 12.76 -30.51 -52.06
CA CYS A 8 12.54 -29.14 -51.63
C CYS A 8 11.36 -29.10 -50.64
N ALA A 9 11.64 -28.83 -49.37
CA ALA A 9 10.60 -28.48 -48.40
C ALA A 9 10.23 -27.00 -48.57
N LEU A 10 9.01 -26.75 -49.04
CA LEU A 10 8.38 -25.42 -49.03
C LEU A 10 8.06 -25.04 -47.58
N LEU A 11 8.81 -24.08 -47.04
CA LEU A 11 8.49 -23.40 -45.78
C LEU A 11 7.26 -22.50 -45.99
N ALA A 12 6.10 -22.95 -45.51
CA ALA A 12 4.94 -22.09 -45.35
C ALA A 12 5.20 -21.13 -44.17
N LEU A 13 5.45 -19.84 -44.47
CA LEU A 13 5.44 -18.78 -43.47
C LEU A 13 4.00 -18.58 -43.00
N SER A 14 3.64 -19.20 -41.88
CA SER A 14 2.46 -18.80 -41.11
C SER A 14 2.76 -17.45 -40.46
N ALA A 15 2.18 -16.38 -40.99
CA ALA A 15 2.08 -15.10 -40.30
C ALA A 15 1.12 -15.27 -39.11
N ALA A 16 1.65 -15.71 -37.97
CA ALA A 16 0.95 -15.59 -36.71
C ALA A 16 0.77 -14.09 -36.42
N PRO A 17 -0.43 -13.63 -36.05
CA PRO A 17 -0.58 -12.26 -35.58
C PRO A 17 0.26 -12.18 -34.30
N VAL A 18 1.34 -11.42 -34.36
CA VAL A 18 2.03 -10.99 -33.15
C VAL A 18 1.01 -10.16 -32.40
N LEU A 19 0.45 -10.72 -31.33
CA LEU A 19 -0.28 -9.94 -30.33
C LEU A 19 0.69 -8.83 -29.91
N ALA A 20 0.40 -7.61 -30.36
CA ALA A 20 1.18 -6.44 -30.00
C ALA A 20 1.01 -6.22 -28.49
N GLN A 21 1.86 -6.85 -27.71
CA GLN A 21 2.09 -6.48 -26.33
C GLN A 21 2.65 -5.06 -26.42
N GLU A 22 1.90 -4.06 -25.95
CA GLU A 22 2.41 -2.68 -25.87
C GLU A 22 3.71 -2.72 -25.06
N GLN A 23 4.84 -2.71 -25.77
CA GLN A 23 6.14 -2.61 -25.15
C GLN A 23 6.24 -1.21 -24.58
N SER A 24 6.50 -1.13 -23.27
CA SER A 24 6.82 0.13 -22.65
C SER A 24 7.94 0.81 -23.42
N ALA A 25 7.80 2.10 -23.72
CA ALA A 25 8.86 2.92 -24.30
C ALA A 25 10.15 2.95 -23.45
N TYR A 26 10.08 2.47 -22.20
CA TYR A 26 11.19 2.40 -21.24
C TYR A 26 11.69 0.97 -21.00
N GLY A 27 11.24 -0.02 -21.79
CA GLY A 27 11.68 -1.42 -21.65
C GLY A 27 11.09 -2.15 -20.43
N CYS A 28 10.12 -1.56 -19.75
CA CYS A 28 9.41 -2.21 -18.66
C CYS A 28 8.54 -3.37 -19.18
N ALA A 29 8.59 -4.50 -18.49
CA ALA A 29 7.74 -5.66 -18.75
C ALA A 29 6.66 -5.81 -17.67
N ARG A 30 5.57 -6.49 -18.01
CA ARG A 30 4.52 -6.91 -17.05
C ARG A 30 3.83 -5.75 -16.32
N LEU A 31 3.75 -4.57 -16.96
CA LEU A 31 3.13 -3.37 -16.39
C LEU A 31 1.63 -3.54 -16.07
N SER A 32 0.96 -4.46 -16.77
CA SER A 32 -0.44 -4.81 -16.56
C SER A 32 -0.64 -6.00 -15.61
N GLU A 33 0.45 -6.62 -15.12
CA GLU A 33 0.37 -7.75 -14.19
C GLU A 33 0.35 -7.23 -12.75
N VAL A 34 -0.68 -7.61 -12.00
CA VAL A 34 -0.74 -7.34 -10.56
C VAL A 34 0.04 -8.44 -9.85
N THR A 35 1.14 -8.07 -9.20
CA THR A 35 1.82 -9.00 -8.29
C THR A 35 0.90 -9.26 -7.08
N PRO A 36 0.57 -10.52 -6.76
CA PRO A 36 -0.23 -10.81 -5.58
C PRO A 36 0.46 -10.26 -4.33
N VAL A 37 -0.25 -9.44 -3.56
CA VAL A 37 0.22 -9.01 -2.25
C VAL A 37 0.06 -10.21 -1.30
N PRO A 38 1.11 -10.66 -0.60
CA PRO A 38 0.96 -11.76 0.34
C PRO A 38 0.14 -11.33 1.56
N TYR A 39 -0.74 -12.23 2.01
CA TYR A 39 -1.62 -12.02 3.16
C TYR A 39 -1.30 -13.03 4.26
N VAL A 40 -1.61 -12.63 5.50
CA VAL A 40 -1.72 -13.53 6.64
C VAL A 40 -3.12 -13.40 7.23
N GLU A 41 -3.73 -14.52 7.57
CA GLU A 41 -4.97 -14.57 8.34
C GLU A 41 -4.65 -14.32 9.82
N GLY A 42 -5.34 -13.36 10.42
CA GLY A 42 -5.32 -13.08 11.84
C GLY A 42 -6.48 -13.75 12.57
N ARG A 43 -6.83 -13.23 13.73
CA ARG A 43 -7.98 -13.70 14.50
C ARG A 43 -9.29 -13.20 13.90
N ASP A 44 -10.37 -13.95 14.14
CA ASP A 44 -11.75 -13.59 13.80
C ASP A 44 -11.98 -13.31 12.29
N GLY A 45 -11.23 -13.99 11.41
CA GLY A 45 -11.38 -13.87 9.96
C GLY A 45 -10.84 -12.55 9.38
N VAL A 46 -10.00 -11.82 10.13
CA VAL A 46 -9.35 -10.60 9.68
C VAL A 46 -8.06 -10.92 8.94
N PHE A 47 -7.88 -10.38 7.74
CA PHE A 47 -6.68 -10.57 6.93
C PHE A 47 -5.81 -9.31 6.87
N PHE A 48 -4.49 -9.51 6.89
CA PHE A 48 -3.48 -8.45 6.83
C PHE A 48 -2.54 -8.67 5.66
N ARG A 49 -2.23 -7.61 4.91
CA ARG A 49 -1.20 -7.59 3.87
C ARG A 49 0.17 -7.45 4.52
N LEU A 50 1.07 -8.40 4.27
CA LEU A 50 2.37 -8.43 4.96
C LEU A 50 3.20 -7.16 4.72
N THR A 51 3.12 -6.56 3.53
CA THR A 51 3.98 -5.42 3.17
C THR A 51 3.39 -4.05 3.48
N VAL A 52 2.07 -3.95 3.65
CA VAL A 52 1.37 -2.67 3.80
C VAL A 52 0.72 -2.53 5.16
N ASP A 53 0.09 -3.60 5.66
CA ASP A 53 -0.59 -3.56 6.94
C ASP A 53 0.40 -3.78 8.09
N LEU A 54 1.36 -4.71 7.93
CA LEU A 54 2.40 -5.00 8.93
C LEU A 54 3.67 -4.13 8.78
N ARG A 55 3.58 -2.95 8.15
CA ARG A 55 4.71 -2.02 8.14
C ARG A 55 4.78 -1.28 9.49
N MET A 56 5.99 -1.13 10.02
CA MET A 56 6.26 -0.33 11.22
C MET A 56 6.82 1.06 10.89
N HIS A 57 7.22 1.29 9.64
CA HIS A 57 7.70 2.58 9.18
C HIS A 57 6.59 3.32 8.44
N HIS A 58 6.41 4.59 8.77
CA HIS A 58 5.53 5.52 8.07
C HIS A 58 6.41 6.49 7.27
N PRO A 59 6.71 6.18 5.99
CA PRO A 59 7.68 6.96 5.24
C PRO A 59 7.13 8.35 4.93
N LEU A 60 7.73 9.35 5.56
CA LEU A 60 7.58 10.76 5.21
C LEU A 60 8.97 11.33 4.98
N SER A 61 9.40 11.43 3.73
CA SER A 61 10.69 12.02 3.39
C SER A 61 10.72 13.51 3.74
N ASP A 62 11.90 14.07 3.97
CA ASP A 62 12.03 15.52 4.23
C ASP A 62 11.53 16.35 3.02
N VAL A 63 11.71 15.83 1.80
CA VAL A 63 11.16 16.45 0.58
C VAL A 63 9.63 16.45 0.61
N SER A 64 9.01 15.31 0.95
CA SER A 64 7.54 15.21 1.05
C SER A 64 6.98 16.10 2.16
N LEU A 65 7.68 16.19 3.30
CA LEU A 65 7.30 17.05 4.41
C LEU A 65 7.35 18.53 4.01
N ASP A 66 8.42 18.96 3.33
CA ASP A 66 8.55 20.34 2.85
C ASP A 66 7.49 20.68 1.80
N LEU A 67 7.17 19.77 0.89
CA LEU A 67 6.07 19.95 -0.07
C LEU A 67 4.71 20.09 0.63
N MET A 68 4.46 19.32 1.69
CA MET A 68 3.24 19.44 2.48
C MET A 68 3.15 20.79 3.21
N ARG A 69 4.26 21.28 3.77
CA ARG A 69 4.36 22.61 4.36
C ARG A 69 4.03 23.69 3.33
N GLN A 70 4.70 23.67 2.17
CA GLN A 70 4.46 24.62 1.09
C GLN A 70 3.00 24.62 0.62
N LEU A 71 2.38 23.45 0.50
CA LEU A 71 0.97 23.32 0.15
C LEU A 71 0.07 23.95 1.23
N SER A 72 0.33 23.67 2.51
CA SER A 72 -0.40 24.24 3.64
C SER A 72 -0.34 25.78 3.62
N GLU A 73 0.86 26.35 3.44
CA GLU A 73 1.08 27.80 3.36
C GLU A 73 0.37 28.42 2.15
N ALA A 74 0.44 27.79 0.98
CA ALA A 74 -0.19 28.28 -0.24
C ALA A 74 -1.72 28.27 -0.15
N LEU A 75 -2.30 27.28 0.54
CA LEU A 75 -3.74 27.23 0.83
C LEU A 75 -4.13 28.31 1.84
N ALA A 76 -3.36 28.47 2.92
CA ALA A 76 -3.61 29.47 3.95
C ALA A 76 -3.57 30.90 3.40
N ALA A 77 -2.64 31.20 2.48
CA ALA A 77 -2.56 32.48 1.77
C ALA A 77 -3.81 32.81 0.95
N ARG A 78 -4.66 31.81 0.67
CA ARG A 78 -5.96 31.95 -0.03
C ARG A 78 -7.15 31.82 0.91
N GLY A 79 -6.94 31.83 2.22
CA GLY A 79 -7.99 31.66 3.22
C GLY A 79 -8.52 30.22 3.32
N VAL A 80 -7.76 29.23 2.84
CA VAL A 80 -8.11 27.80 2.93
C VAL A 80 -7.22 27.11 3.96
N THR A 81 -7.83 26.42 4.91
CA THR A 81 -7.10 25.62 5.91
C THR A 81 -6.94 24.19 5.41
N LEU A 82 -5.69 23.71 5.33
CA LEU A 82 -5.40 22.30 5.12
C LEU A 82 -5.45 21.54 6.46
N ILE A 83 -6.26 20.48 6.52
CA ILE A 83 -6.23 19.49 7.59
C ILE A 83 -5.80 18.17 6.96
N TYR A 84 -4.65 17.65 7.35
CA TYR A 84 -4.15 16.38 6.85
C TYR A 84 -4.49 15.25 7.82
N VAL A 85 -5.07 14.16 7.31
CA VAL A 85 -5.50 13.01 8.11
C VAL A 85 -4.68 11.79 7.67
N PRO A 86 -3.57 11.46 8.37
CA PRO A 86 -2.78 10.28 8.06
C PRO A 86 -3.48 9.04 8.62
N LEU A 87 -3.94 8.17 7.74
CA LEU A 87 -4.58 6.92 8.15
C LEU A 87 -3.52 5.94 8.70
N PRO A 88 -3.71 5.37 9.91
CA PRO A 88 -2.84 4.31 10.41
C PRO A 88 -2.97 3.04 9.57
N THR A 89 -2.03 2.10 9.72
CA THR A 89 -2.19 0.79 9.10
C THR A 89 -3.27 -0.01 9.80
N LYS A 90 -3.84 -0.99 9.07
CA LYS A 90 -4.84 -1.90 9.64
C LYS A 90 -4.31 -2.65 10.87
N ALA A 91 -3.04 -3.09 10.84
CA ALA A 91 -2.41 -3.77 11.98
C ALA A 91 -2.25 -2.87 13.21
N LEU A 92 -2.02 -1.58 13.00
CA LEU A 92 -1.87 -0.62 14.07
C LEU A 92 -3.21 -0.31 14.73
N ALA A 93 -4.28 -0.24 13.94
CA ALA A 93 -5.64 0.05 14.37
C ALA A 93 -6.44 -1.17 14.85
N MET A 94 -6.00 -2.40 14.55
CA MET A 94 -6.66 -3.65 14.97
C MET A 94 -5.66 -4.62 15.62
N PRO A 95 -4.98 -4.22 16.71
CA PRO A 95 -3.96 -5.06 17.36
C PRO A 95 -4.53 -6.38 17.88
N ASP A 96 -5.78 -6.35 18.36
CA ASP A 96 -6.47 -7.53 18.92
C ASP A 96 -6.89 -8.55 17.88
N ASN A 97 -6.72 -8.26 16.58
CA ASN A 97 -6.98 -9.23 15.51
C ASN A 97 -5.69 -9.77 14.87
N LEU A 98 -4.51 -9.33 15.30
CA LEU A 98 -3.25 -9.80 14.71
C LEU A 98 -3.00 -11.29 15.02
N PRO A 99 -2.45 -12.06 14.06
CA PRO A 99 -1.98 -13.42 14.33
C PRO A 99 -0.75 -13.39 15.24
N GLU A 100 -0.51 -14.47 16.00
CA GLU A 100 0.71 -14.62 16.80
C GLU A 100 1.96 -14.60 15.89
N GLU A 101 1.84 -15.13 14.67
CA GLU A 101 2.90 -15.16 13.67
C GLU A 101 3.27 -13.77 13.12
N ALA A 102 2.51 -12.70 13.44
CA ALA A 102 2.87 -11.33 13.04
C ALA A 102 4.30 -10.95 13.49
N VAL A 103 4.72 -11.43 14.67
CA VAL A 103 6.08 -11.24 15.19
C VAL A 103 7.12 -11.96 14.32
N ALA A 104 6.79 -13.13 13.77
CA ALA A 104 7.68 -13.85 12.86
C ALA A 104 7.87 -13.10 11.52
N PHE A 105 6.91 -12.26 11.14
CA PHE A 105 7.05 -11.32 10.02
C PHE A 105 7.74 -10.00 10.40
N GLY A 106 8.23 -9.90 11.64
CA GLY A 106 8.97 -8.76 12.16
C GLY A 106 8.08 -7.58 12.57
N TYR A 107 6.77 -7.79 12.76
CA TYR A 107 5.89 -6.73 13.23
C TYR A 107 5.99 -6.57 14.75
N ASP A 108 6.11 -5.32 15.19
CA ASP A 108 6.07 -4.87 16.58
C ASP A 108 5.11 -3.68 16.66
N HIS A 109 4.07 -3.81 17.48
CA HIS A 109 3.00 -2.82 17.58
C HIS A 109 3.49 -1.52 18.21
N GLU A 110 4.36 -1.59 19.23
CA GLU A 110 4.87 -0.40 19.90
C GLU A 110 5.77 0.42 18.97
N ILE A 111 6.64 -0.26 18.21
CA ILE A 111 7.50 0.40 17.21
C ILE A 111 6.64 1.02 16.09
N ALA A 112 5.61 0.31 15.61
CA ALA A 112 4.70 0.85 14.61
C ALA A 112 3.95 2.10 15.14
N ALA A 113 3.47 2.06 16.37
CA ALA A 113 2.80 3.17 17.03
C ALA A 113 3.75 4.39 17.16
N GLN A 114 4.98 4.18 17.62
CA GLN A 114 5.99 5.23 17.71
C GLN A 114 6.30 5.84 16.33
N GLY A 115 6.42 5.01 15.29
CA GLY A 115 6.62 5.46 13.92
C GLY A 115 5.47 6.36 13.41
N TYR A 116 4.22 5.97 13.69
CA TYR A 116 3.04 6.76 13.35
C TYR A 116 3.02 8.11 14.10
N MET A 117 3.23 8.09 15.43
CA MET A 117 3.24 9.30 16.24
C MET A 117 4.38 10.25 15.87
N GLY A 118 5.58 9.73 15.60
CA GLY A 118 6.70 10.54 15.14
C GLY A 118 6.44 11.21 13.78
N MET A 119 5.70 10.55 12.87
CA MET A 119 5.26 11.18 11.62
C MET A 119 4.29 12.35 11.90
N LEU A 120 3.31 12.18 12.81
CA LEU A 120 2.40 13.26 13.20
C LEU A 120 3.15 14.46 13.78
N GLU A 121 4.12 14.20 14.67
CA GLU A 121 4.95 15.24 15.27
C GLU A 121 5.74 16.03 14.23
N ARG A 122 6.37 15.34 13.26
CA ARG A 122 7.10 16.00 12.17
C ARG A 122 6.20 16.89 11.31
N LEU A 123 4.99 16.43 10.99
CA LEU A 123 4.00 17.23 10.25
C LEU A 123 3.57 18.48 11.04
N ARG A 124 3.23 18.32 12.31
CA ARG A 124 2.85 19.43 13.20
C ARG A 124 3.98 20.44 13.37
N ALA A 125 5.21 19.97 13.56
CA ALA A 125 6.40 20.81 13.67
C ALA A 125 6.65 21.62 12.39
N ALA A 126 6.28 21.08 11.21
CA ALA A 126 6.34 21.79 9.94
C ALA A 126 5.15 22.73 9.68
N GLY A 127 4.25 22.93 10.66
CA GLY A 127 3.09 23.83 10.52
C GLY A 127 1.93 23.23 9.73
N VAL A 128 1.91 21.91 9.53
CA VAL A 128 0.79 21.20 8.91
C VAL A 128 -0.18 20.78 10.02
N LEU A 129 -1.44 21.19 9.93
CA LEU A 129 -2.46 20.73 10.87
C LEU A 129 -2.78 19.27 10.58
N THR A 130 -2.62 18.40 11.59
CA THR A 130 -2.85 16.95 11.45
C THR A 130 -3.72 16.36 12.53
N VAL A 131 -4.57 15.42 12.12
CA VAL A 131 -5.42 14.62 13.02
C VAL A 131 -4.69 13.35 13.43
N ASP A 132 -4.81 12.98 14.71
CA ASP A 132 -4.52 11.63 15.16
C ASP A 132 -5.74 10.75 14.89
N ALA A 133 -5.66 9.93 13.84
CA ALA A 133 -6.72 9.00 13.47
C ALA A 133 -6.60 7.65 14.18
N LEU A 134 -5.46 7.33 14.81
CA LEU A 134 -5.26 6.05 15.48
C LEU A 134 -6.04 5.98 16.79
N SER A 135 -5.94 7.00 17.63
CA SER A 135 -6.64 7.03 18.93
C SER A 135 -8.14 6.74 18.84
N PRO A 136 -8.94 7.38 17.95
CA PRO A 136 -10.36 7.05 17.83
C PRO A 136 -10.62 5.65 17.27
N LEU A 137 -9.78 5.15 16.35
CA LEU A 137 -9.93 3.80 15.82
C LEU A 137 -9.68 2.72 16.88
N LEU A 138 -8.75 2.95 17.81
CA LEU A 138 -8.51 2.06 18.95
C LEU A 138 -9.61 2.14 20.02
N ALA A 139 -10.39 3.21 20.02
CA ALA A 139 -11.45 3.48 21.00
C ALA A 139 -12.85 3.13 20.48
N LEU A 140 -12.95 2.38 19.37
CA LEU A 140 -14.23 1.94 18.83
C LEU A 140 -14.99 1.06 19.86
N PRO A 141 -16.33 1.11 19.86
CA PRO A 141 -17.15 0.24 20.69
C PRO A 141 -16.83 -1.25 20.46
N GLU A 142 -17.03 -2.06 21.50
CA GLU A 142 -16.88 -3.51 21.40
C GLU A 142 -17.76 -4.08 20.28
N GLY A 143 -17.18 -4.93 19.44
CA GLY A 143 -17.85 -5.52 18.27
C GLY A 143 -17.81 -4.66 17.00
N GLU A 144 -17.40 -3.38 17.08
CA GLU A 144 -17.11 -2.57 15.90
C GLU A 144 -15.64 -2.74 15.49
N LEU A 145 -15.41 -2.92 14.18
CA LEU A 145 -14.06 -3.08 13.63
C LEU A 145 -13.65 -1.79 12.93
N ALA A 146 -12.39 -1.38 13.12
CA ALA A 146 -11.82 -0.24 12.41
C ALA A 146 -11.77 -0.48 10.89
N PHE A 147 -11.45 -1.70 10.45
CA PHE A 147 -11.35 -2.09 9.05
C PHE A 147 -12.19 -3.31 8.72
N ILE A 148 -12.62 -3.39 7.47
CA ILE A 148 -13.34 -4.56 6.95
C ILE A 148 -12.41 -5.79 7.05
N PRO A 149 -12.86 -6.94 7.58
CA PRO A 149 -11.99 -8.08 7.85
C PRO A 149 -11.13 -8.54 6.66
N THR A 150 -11.73 -8.62 5.47
CA THR A 150 -11.07 -9.10 4.24
C THR A 150 -10.68 -7.99 3.27
N ASP A 151 -10.84 -6.72 3.65
CA ASP A 151 -10.53 -5.56 2.82
C ASP A 151 -9.59 -4.59 3.58
N HIS A 152 -9.06 -3.61 2.86
CA HIS A 152 -8.11 -2.62 3.38
C HIS A 152 -8.74 -1.26 3.68
N HIS A 153 -10.00 -1.05 3.30
CA HIS A 153 -10.77 0.10 3.68
C HIS A 153 -11.28 -0.05 5.11
N TRP A 154 -11.44 1.09 5.78
CA TRP A 154 -12.14 1.16 7.05
C TRP A 154 -13.60 0.69 6.92
N THR A 155 -14.22 0.30 8.02
CA THR A 155 -15.68 0.14 8.07
C THR A 155 -16.36 1.50 8.13
N SER A 156 -17.70 1.53 8.07
CA SER A 156 -18.46 2.76 8.36
C SER A 156 -18.31 3.26 9.80
N ALA A 157 -17.98 2.38 10.75
CA ALA A 157 -17.68 2.79 12.12
C ALA A 157 -16.28 3.42 12.23
N GLY A 158 -15.33 2.93 11.43
CA GLY A 158 -13.97 3.47 11.40
C GLY A 158 -13.83 4.80 10.65
N ALA A 159 -14.79 5.17 9.80
CA ALA A 159 -14.75 6.37 8.95
C ALA A 159 -15.44 7.57 9.60
#